data_AF-A0A933NK66-F1
#
_entry.id   AF-A0A933NK66-F1
#
_cell.length_a   1.000
_cell.length_b   1.000
_cell.length_c   1.000
_cell.angle_alpha   90.00
_cell.angle_beta   90.00
_cell.angle_gamma   90.00
#
_symmetry.space_group_name_H-M   'P 1'
#
loop_
_entity.id
_entity.type
_entity.pdbx_description
1 polymer ?
#
loop_
_entity_poly.entity_id
_entity_poly.type
_entity_poly.pdbx_seq_one_letter_code
_entity_poly.pdbx_strand_id
1 'polypeptide(L)' 'MTPPRIGSGPEYPEEYYEHLARTLGDERADWARLPPEERLRQLRWVHENLDTPDDLDEWPPELGGGVWNP' A
#
# COMPACT_ATOMS: atom_id res chain seq x y z
N MET A 1 -4.73 26.95 -10.12
CA MET A 1 -4.62 26.04 -8.97
C MET A 1 -3.65 24.94 -9.39
N THR A 2 -2.37 25.08 -9.02
CA THR A 2 -1.35 24.10 -9.40
C THR A 2 -1.52 22.89 -8.48
N PRO A 3 -1.67 21.66 -9.00
CA PRO A 3 -1.70 20.48 -8.12
C PRO A 3 -0.39 20.46 -7.32
N PRO A 4 -0.42 20.07 -6.03
CA PRO A 4 0.81 19.92 -5.27
C PRO A 4 1.72 18.97 -6.05
N ARG A 5 2.97 19.39 -6.30
CA ARG A 5 3.98 18.47 -6.79
C ARG A 5 3.98 17.33 -5.79
N ILE A 6 3.65 16.12 -6.22
CA ILE A 6 3.93 14.89 -5.46
C ILE A 6 5.46 14.76 -5.51
N GLY A 7 6.13 15.64 -4.77
CA GLY A 7 7.56 15.61 -4.58
C GLY A 7 7.89 14.31 -3.86
N SER A 8 8.99 13.69 -4.29
CA SER A 8 9.64 12.54 -3.69
C SER A 8 9.24 12.38 -2.23
N GLY A 9 8.47 11.34 -1.93
CA GLY A 9 8.08 11.01 -0.56
C GLY A 9 9.31 10.96 0.35
N PRO A 10 9.15 11.06 1.68
CA PRO A 10 10.28 11.09 2.60
C PRO A 10 11.23 9.93 2.29
N GLU A 11 12.49 10.26 2.02
CA GLU A 11 13.56 9.28 1.86
C GLU A 11 13.91 8.78 3.26
N TYR A 12 13.50 7.56 3.55
CA TYR A 12 13.80 6.93 4.84
C TYR A 12 15.28 6.54 4.93
N PRO A 13 15.87 6.49 6.13
CA PRO A 13 17.24 6.04 6.33
C PRO A 13 17.41 4.58 5.88
N GLU A 14 18.63 4.18 5.48
CA GLU A 14 18.92 2.83 4.99
C GLU A 14 18.54 1.73 6.00
N GLU A 15 18.70 2.03 7.30
CA GLU A 15 18.31 1.16 8.41
C GLU A 15 16.82 0.74 8.36
N TYR A 16 15.95 1.59 7.83
CA TYR A 16 14.53 1.28 7.63
C TYR A 16 14.35 0.19 6.56
N TYR A 17 15.04 0.31 5.42
CA TYR A 17 14.94 -0.67 4.35
C TYR A 17 15.63 -2.00 4.74
N GLU A 18 16.72 -1.95 5.50
CA GLU A 18 17.32 -3.16 6.09
C GLU A 18 16.35 -3.87 7.04
N HIS A 19 15.62 -3.11 7.86
CA HIS A 19 14.59 -3.67 8.73
C HIS A 19 13.44 -4.30 7.92
N LEU A 20 12.97 -3.63 6.86
CA LEU A 20 11.97 -4.18 5.96
C LEU A 20 12.45 -5.46 5.28
N ALA A 21 13.69 -5.49 4.81
CA ALA A 21 14.29 -6.67 4.19
C ALA A 21 14.30 -7.86 5.15
N ARG A 22 14.67 -7.62 6.42
CA ARG A 22 14.69 -8.66 7.46
C ARG A 22 13.30 -9.15 7.87
N THR A 23 12.28 -8.30 7.83
CA THR A 23 10.94 -8.60 8.35
C THR A 23 9.95 -9.05 7.29
N LEU A 24 10.01 -8.46 6.09
CA LEU A 24 9.08 -8.66 4.98
C LEU A 24 9.74 -9.23 3.73
N GLY A 25 11.08 -9.28 3.69
CA GLY A 25 11.87 -9.76 2.55
C GLY A 25 12.38 -8.65 1.64
N ASP A 26 13.43 -8.96 0.89
CA ASP A 26 14.13 -8.01 0.00
C ASP A 26 13.18 -7.41 -1.05
N GLU A 27 12.28 -8.21 -1.62
CA GLU A 27 11.31 -7.76 -2.63
C GLU A 27 10.40 -6.63 -2.11
N ARG A 28 9.99 -6.70 -0.84
CA ARG A 28 9.13 -5.68 -0.21
C ARG A 28 9.91 -4.43 0.18
N ALA A 29 11.17 -4.60 0.60
CA ALA A 29 12.07 -3.48 0.86
C ALA A 29 12.39 -2.71 -0.44
N ASP A 30 12.68 -3.42 -1.53
CA ASP A 30 12.93 -2.82 -2.83
C ASP A 30 11.68 -2.12 -3.39
N TRP A 31 10.50 -2.71 -3.20
CA TRP A 31 9.25 -2.04 -3.54
C TRP A 31 9.06 -0.74 -2.75
N ALA A 32 9.41 -0.71 -1.46
CA ALA A 32 9.29 0.49 -0.61
C ALA A 32 10.24 1.62 -1.04
N ARG A 33 11.38 1.30 -1.66
CA ARG A 33 12.33 2.27 -2.23
C ARG A 33 11.83 2.93 -3.52
N LEU A 34 10.82 2.37 -4.18
CA LEU A 34 10.28 2.94 -5.41
C LEU A 34 9.68 4.34 -5.16
N PRO A 35 9.77 5.26 -6.15
CA PRO A 35 9.09 6.54 -6.09
C PRO A 35 7.59 6.38 -5.80
N PRO A 36 6.96 7.30 -5.05
CA PRO A 36 5.54 7.18 -4.69
C PRO A 36 4.62 6.96 -5.89
N GLU A 37 4.86 7.64 -7.02
CA GLU A 37 4.06 7.50 -8.24
C GLU A 37 4.09 6.08 -8.80
N GLU A 38 5.26 5.43 -8.73
CA GLU A 38 5.47 4.07 -9.20
C GLU A 38 4.79 3.05 -8.28
N ARG A 39 4.91 3.24 -6.97
CA ARG A 39 4.18 2.41 -5.98
C ARG A 39 2.68 2.50 -6.19
N LEU A 40 2.14 3.70 -6.35
CA LEU A 40 0.71 3.92 -6.61
C LEU A 40 0.24 3.32 -7.93
N ARG A 41 1.08 3.36 -8.97
CA ARG A 41 0.78 2.70 -10.26
C ARG A 41 0.63 1.19 -10.08
N GLN A 42 1.54 0.56 -9.35
CA GLN A 42 1.47 -0.88 -9.08
C GLN A 42 0.26 -1.24 -8.21
N LEU A 43 -0.03 -0.45 -7.17
CA LEU A 43 -1.23 -0.65 -6.34
C LEU A 43 -2.52 -0.53 -7.15
N ARG A 44 -2.62 0.46 -8.04
CA ARG A 44 -3.77 0.59 -8.96
C ARG A 44 -3.89 -0.62 -9.89
N TRP A 45 -2.79 -1.08 -10.47
CA TRP A 45 -2.81 -2.25 -11.33
C TRP A 45 -3.30 -3.49 -10.56
N VAL A 46 -2.80 -3.70 -9.35
CA VAL A 46 -3.24 -4.79 -8.45
C VAL A 46 -4.74 -4.68 -8.18
N HIS A 47 -5.22 -3.50 -7.78
CA HIS A 47 -6.65 -3.26 -7.52
C HIS A 47 -7.53 -3.48 -8.76
N GLU A 48 -7.08 -3.09 -9.96
CA GLU A 48 -7.87 -3.22 -11.19
C GLU A 48 -7.86 -4.64 -11.78
N ASN A 49 -6.81 -5.43 -11.52
CA ASN A 49 -6.59 -6.71 -12.22
C ASN A 49 -6.73 -7.93 -11.30
N LEU A 50 -6.53 -7.75 -10.01
CA LEU A 50 -6.88 -8.76 -9.02
C LEU A 50 -8.22 -8.32 -8.45
N ASP A 51 -9.20 -9.24 -8.50
CA ASP A 51 -10.53 -9.13 -7.88
C ASP A 51 -10.37 -9.09 -6.35
N THR A 52 -9.68 -8.06 -5.89
CA THR A 52 -9.41 -7.77 -4.49
C THR A 52 -10.63 -6.96 -4.08
N PRO A 53 -11.66 -7.57 -3.44
CA PRO A 53 -12.72 -6.77 -2.86
C PRO A 53 -12.06 -5.70 -2.00
N ASP A 54 -12.51 -4.47 -2.12
CA ASP A 54 -11.93 -3.35 -1.41
C ASP A 54 -11.93 -3.73 0.09
N ASP A 55 -10.81 -3.61 0.80
CA ASP A 55 -10.84 -3.75 2.27
C ASP A 55 -11.71 -2.63 2.91
N LEU A 56 -12.19 -1.67 2.09
CA LEU A 56 -13.21 -0.66 2.42
C LEU A 56 -14.63 -1.02 1.95
N ASP A 57 -14.84 -2.09 1.19
CA ASP A 57 -16.18 -2.60 0.90
C ASP A 57 -16.77 -3.18 2.19
N GLU A 58 -18.06 -2.95 2.43
CA GLU A 58 -18.75 -3.51 3.59
C GLU A 58 -18.71 -5.04 3.49
N TRP A 59 -17.86 -5.63 4.33
CA TRP A 59 -17.63 -7.06 4.31
C TRP A 59 -18.97 -7.78 4.56
N PRO A 60 -19.35 -8.79 3.73
CA PRO A 60 -20.65 -9.42 3.84
C PRO A 60 -20.90 -9.94 5.26
N PRO A 61 -22.06 -9.67 5.88
CA PRO A 61 -22.31 -10.03 7.28
C PRO A 61 -22.10 -11.54 7.55
N GLU A 62 -22.32 -12.37 6.54
CA GLU A 62 -22.12 -13.82 6.56
C GLU A 62 -20.65 -14.29 6.61
N LEU A 63 -19.70 -13.39 6.38
CA LEU A 63 -18.27 -13.65 6.49
C LEU A 63 -17.63 -12.97 7.73
N GLY A 64 -18.42 -12.38 8.63
CA GLY A 64 -17.91 -11.79 9.88
C GLY A 64 -17.42 -10.34 9.77
N GLY A 65 -17.85 -9.62 8.73
CA GLY A 65 -17.64 -8.19 8.50
C GLY A 65 -18.39 -7.30 9.48
N GLY A 66 -18.20 -7.55 10.78
CA GLY A 66 -19.05 -7.07 11.84
C GLY A 66 -19.32 -5.58 11.73
N VAL A 67 -20.58 -5.23 11.47
CA VAL A 67 -21.16 -3.96 11.87
C VAL A 67 -20.79 -3.79 13.34
N TRP A 68 -19.99 -2.77 13.64
CA TRP A 68 -19.77 -2.32 15.01
C TRP A 68 -21.14 -2.15 15.65
N ASN A 69 -21.52 -3.06 16.56
CA ASN A 69 -22.77 -2.98 17.28
C ASN A 69 -22.50 -2.16 18.56
N PRO A 70 -22.97 -0.91 18.67
CA PRO A 70 -22.78 -0.09 19.87
C PRO A 70 -23.49 -0.66 21.11
#